data_AF-A0A7X6TG06-F1
#
_entry.id   AF-A0A7X6TG06-F1
#
_cell.length_a   1.000
_cell.length_b   1.000
_cell.length_c   1.000
_cell.angle_alpha   90.00
_cell.angle_beta   90.00
_cell.angle_gamma   90.00
#
_symmetry.space_group_name_H-M   'P 1'
#
loop_
_entity.id
_entity.type
_entity.pdbx_description
1 polymer ?
#
loop_
_entity_poly.entity_id
_entity_poly.type
_entity_poly.pdbx_seq_one_letter_code
_entity_poly.pdbx_strand_id
1 'polypeptide(L)' 'MYRENAGLTQTALGERMGGVPRQHISNMENGKRPIGKENAKRLAAALHTDYRVFL' A
#
# COMPACT_ATOMS: atom_id res chain seq x y z
N MET A 1 5.45 6.23 -6.56
CA MET A 1 5.19 7.64 -6.16
C MET A 1 4.56 7.77 -4.77
N TYR A 2 3.36 7.26 -4.47
CA TYR A 2 2.72 7.52 -3.15
C TYR A 2 3.55 7.08 -1.92
N ARG A 3 4.12 5.88 -1.96
CA ARG A 3 5.02 5.38 -0.92
C ARG A 3 6.32 6.19 -0.82
N GLU A 4 6.86 6.61 -1.97
CA GLU A 4 8.11 7.36 -2.06
C GLU A 4 7.94 8.80 -1.54
N ASN A 5 6.81 9.43 -1.85
CA ASN A 5 6.42 10.74 -1.32
C ASN A 5 6.24 10.71 0.21
N ALA A 6 5.81 9.56 0.75
CA ALA A 6 5.72 9.34 2.18
C ALA A 6 7.07 8.92 2.83
N GLY A 7 8.14 8.77 2.05
CA GLY A 7 9.46 8.34 2.54
C GLY A 7 9.48 6.91 3.09
N LEU A 8 8.52 6.05 2.71
CA LEU A 8 8.37 4.72 3.28
C LEU A 8 9.06 3.65 2.44
N THR A 9 9.61 2.62 3.07
CA THR A 9 10.00 1.38 2.37
C THR A 9 8.79 0.46 2.17
N GLN A 10 8.88 -0.51 1.27
CA GLN A 10 7.82 -1.52 1.10
C GLN A 10 7.53 -2.28 2.40
N THR A 11 8.57 -2.55 3.19
CA THR A 11 8.44 -3.21 4.50
C THR A 11 7.71 -2.31 5.49
N ALA A 12 8.13 -1.04 5.62
CA ALA A 12 7.50 -0.09 6.54
C ALA A 12 6.03 0.18 6.17
N LEU A 13 5.70 0.25 4.88
CA LEU A 13 4.32 0.35 4.42
C LEU A 13 3.51 -0.90 4.82
N GLY A 14 4.11 -2.08 4.64
CA GLY A 14 3.51 -3.35 5.05
C GLY A 14 3.18 -3.41 6.54
N GLU A 15 4.12 -2.97 7.39
CA GLU A 15 3.92 -2.85 8.85
C GLU A 15 2.75 -1.90 9.17
N ARG A 16 2.71 -0.71 8.56
CA ARG A 16 1.62 0.26 8.75
C ARG A 16 0.26 -0.25 8.26
N MET A 17 0.25 -1.16 7.28
CA MET A 17 -0.98 -1.80 6.79
C MET A 17 -1.46 -2.97 7.67
N GLY A 18 -0.84 -3.20 8.83
CA GLY A 18 -1.21 -4.29 9.74
C GLY A 18 -0.39 -5.56 9.52
N GLY A 19 0.91 -5.42 9.23
CA GLY A 19 1.83 -6.55 9.08
C GLY A 19 1.76 -7.25 7.71
N VAL A 20 1.41 -6.52 6.65
CA VAL A 20 1.40 -7.05 5.29
C VAL A 20 2.83 -7.34 4.84
N PRO A 21 3.15 -8.55 4.34
CA PRO A 21 4.49 -8.88 3.89
C PRO A 21 4.98 -7.92 2.79
N ARG A 22 6.27 -7.55 2.82
CA ARG A 22 6.93 -6.74 1.79
C ARG A 22 6.63 -7.24 0.36
N GLN A 23 6.66 -8.56 0.15
CA GLN A 23 6.37 -9.17 -1.15
C GLN A 23 4.95 -8.88 -1.63
N HIS A 24 3.97 -8.84 -0.72
CA HIS A 24 2.58 -8.49 -1.07
C HIS A 24 2.48 -7.03 -1.51
N ILE A 25 3.16 -6.12 -0.80
CA ILE A 25 3.25 -4.70 -1.20
C ILE A 25 3.88 -4.59 -2.59
N SER A 26 5.01 -5.27 -2.82
CA SER A 26 5.67 -5.28 -4.12
C SER A 26 4.77 -5.81 -5.23
N ASN A 27 4.03 -6.90 -4.99
CA ASN A 27 3.10 -7.44 -5.96
C ASN A 27 1.95 -6.49 -6.27
N MET A 28 1.45 -5.74 -5.28
CA MET A 28 0.44 -4.70 -5.48
C MET A 28 0.99 -3.51 -6.27
N GLU A 29 2.20 -3.04 -5.96
CA GLU A 29 2.86 -1.94 -6.69
C GLU A 29 3.18 -2.31 -8.15
N ASN A 30 3.49 -3.58 -8.42
CA ASN A 30 3.78 -4.08 -9.77
C ASN A 30 2.54 -4.61 -10.51
N GLY A 31 1.33 -4.47 -9.96
CA GLY A 31 0.09 -4.96 -10.56
C GLY A 31 -0.05 -6.50 -10.63
N LYS A 32 0.90 -7.25 -10.07
CA LYS A 32 0.85 -8.73 -9.98
C LYS A 32 -0.22 -9.23 -9.02
N ARG A 33 -0.66 -8.38 -8.10
CA ARG A 33 -1.79 -8.64 -7.19
C ARG A 33 -2.77 -7.48 -7.27
N PRO A 34 -4.07 -7.74 -7.52
CA PRO A 34 -5.08 -6.69 -7.50
C PRO A 34 -5.24 -6.12 -6.09
N ILE A 35 -5.44 -4.80 -6.01
CA ILE A 35 -5.71 -4.10 -4.75
C ILE A 35 -7.22 -4.10 -4.51
N GLY A 36 -7.67 -4.96 -3.60
CA GLY A 36 -9.07 -4.96 -3.17
C GLY A 36 -9.41 -3.73 -2.31
N LYS A 37 -10.70 -3.41 -2.20
CA LYS A 37 -11.22 -2.25 -1.45
C LYS A 37 -10.70 -2.15 -0.01
N GLU A 38 -10.51 -3.29 0.67
CA GLU A 38 -9.94 -3.32 2.02
C GLU A 38 -8.47 -2.86 2.04
N ASN A 39 -7.65 -3.41 1.15
CA ASN A 39 -6.25 -3.01 1.04
C ASN A 39 -6.10 -1.57 0.54
N ALA A 40 -6.99 -1.11 -0.36
CA ALA A 40 -7.05 0.27 -0.79
C ALA A 40 -7.29 1.22 0.40
N LYS A 41 -8.22 0.88 1.31
CA LYS A 41 -8.46 1.66 2.54
C LYS A 41 -7.27 1.65 3.49
N ARG A 42 -6.60 0.51 3.65
CA ARG A 42 -5.38 0.41 4.49
C ARG A 42 -4.22 1.22 3.91
N LEU A 43 -4.01 1.16 2.59
CA LEU A 43 -3.03 1.98 1.87
C LEU A 43 -3.33 3.47 2.04
N ALA A 44 -4.59 3.85 1.83
CA ALA A 44 -5.07 5.23 2.02
C ALA A 44 -4.79 5.76 3.43
N ALA A 45 -5.10 4.97 4.46
CA ALA A 45 -4.81 5.33 5.84
C ALA A 45 -3.30 5.44 6.10
N ALA A 46 -2.49 4.51 5.60
CA ALA A 46 -1.04 4.49 5.81
C ALA A 46 -0.29 5.61 5.06
N LEU A 47 -0.85 6.06 3.93
CA LEU A 47 -0.28 7.06 3.02
C LEU A 47 -0.99 8.42 3.11
N HIS A 48 -1.94 8.58 4.02
CA HIS A 48 -2.75 9.80 4.20
C HIS A 48 -3.35 10.33 2.89
N THR A 49 -3.92 9.44 2.08
CA THR A 49 -4.55 9.76 0.79
C THR A 49 -5.95 9.15 0.68
N ASP A 50 -6.68 9.44 -0.39
CA ASP A 50 -7.98 8.83 -0.65
C ASP A 50 -7.85 7.41 -1.22
N TYR A 51 -8.66 6.46 -0.76
CA TYR A 51 -8.58 5.06 -1.22
C TYR A 51 -8.94 4.85 -2.69
N ARG A 52 -9.68 5.79 -3.30
CA ARG A 52 -10.08 5.72 -4.71
C ARG A 52 -8.89 5.80 -5.65
N VAL A 53 -7.74 6.28 -5.19
CA VAL A 53 -6.50 6.31 -6.00
C VAL A 53 -5.89 4.91 -6.20
N PHE A 54 -6.35 3.91 -5.45
CA PHE A 54 -5.88 2.52 -5.51
C PHE A 54 -6.93 1.55 -6.08
N LEU A 55 -8.05 2.07 -6.61
CA LEU A 55 -9.11 1.31 -7.29
C LEU A 55 -9.02 1.56 -8.80
#